data_AF-A0A7U6RE67-F1
#
_entry.id   AF-A0A7U6RE67-F1
#
_cell.length_a   1.000
_cell.length_b   1.000
_cell.length_c   1.000
_cell.angle_alpha   90.00
_cell.angle_beta   90.00
_cell.angle_gamma   90.00
#
_symmetry.space_group_name_H-M   'P 1'
#
loop_
_entity.id
_entity.type
_entity.pdbx_description
1 polymer ?
#
loop_
_entity_poly.entity_id
_entity_poly.type
_entity_poly.pdbx_seq_one_letter_code
_entity_poly.pdbx_strand_id
1 'polypeptide(L)'
;MHCSGLHHVGTIEVGNVLHHIFTTDFADGCSVALGRGIVACKWIGWEELSSTMLKPTAAALLSRGLPQLIHFDEVEALTSATAEI
;
A
#
# COMPACT_ATOMS: atom_id res chain seq x y z
N MET A 1 -0.44 17.43 -4.27
CA MET A 1 0.79 16.91 -3.63
C MET A 1 1.57 16.17 -4.70
N HIS A 2 2.81 16.59 -4.99
CA HIS A 2 3.73 15.83 -5.84
C HIS A 2 4.86 15.33 -4.95
N CYS A 3 4.75 14.08 -4.50
CA CYS A 3 5.83 13.36 -3.84
C CYS A 3 6.44 12.41 -4.87
N SER A 4 7.72 12.60 -5.19
CA SER A 4 8.46 11.69 -6.08
C SER A 4 8.49 10.27 -5.49
N GLY A 5 8.18 9.27 -6.31
CA GLY A 5 8.15 7.86 -5.91
C GLY A 5 6.85 7.39 -5.26
N LEU A 6 5.87 8.27 -5.01
CA LEU A 6 4.56 7.87 -4.51
C LEU A 6 3.52 7.83 -5.65
N HIS A 7 2.89 6.68 -5.85
CA HIS A 7 1.80 6.48 -6.79
C HIS A 7 0.47 6.64 -6.06
N HIS A 8 -0.34 7.62 -6.48
CA HIS A 8 -1.66 7.83 -5.87
C HIS A 8 -2.61 6.72 -6.28
N VAL A 9 -3.17 6.04 -5.29
CA VAL A 9 -4.10 4.93 -5.44
C VAL A 9 -5.54 5.43 -5.41
N GLY A 10 -5.82 6.39 -4.53
CA GLY A 10 -7.16 6.91 -4.38
C GLY A 10 -7.38 7.61 -3.06
N THR A 11 -8.64 7.97 -2.82
CA THR A 11 -9.07 8.66 -1.62
C THR A 11 -10.21 7.92 -0.95
N ILE A 12 -10.28 8.01 0.37
CA ILE A 12 -11.32 7.37 1.16
C ILE A 12 -11.71 8.27 2.33
N GLU A 13 -13.02 8.43 2.53
CA GLU A 13 -13.56 9.25 3.61
C GLU A 13 -13.90 8.38 4.82
N VAL A 14 -13.38 8.76 5.99
CA VAL A 14 -13.68 8.12 7.28
C VAL A 14 -14.08 9.20 8.27
N GLY A 15 -15.37 9.24 8.63
CA GLY A 15 -15.92 10.35 9.41
C GLY A 15 -15.93 11.64 8.59
N ASN A 16 -15.23 12.67 9.05
CA ASN A 16 -15.03 13.95 8.36
C ASN A 16 -13.60 14.13 7.81
N VAL A 17 -12.83 13.04 7.74
CA VAL A 17 -11.43 13.06 7.29
C VAL A 17 -11.31 12.34 5.94
N LEU A 18 -10.76 13.04 4.96
CA LEU A 18 -10.38 12.47 3.67
C LEU A 18 -8.95 11.93 3.74
N HIS A 19 -8.80 10.61 3.64
CA HIS A 19 -7.52 9.93 3.61
C HIS A 19 -7.08 9.74 2.16
N HIS A 20 -5.87 10.19 1.82
CA HIS A 20 -5.23 9.91 0.55
C HIS A 20 -4.34 8.67 0.69
N ILE A 21 -4.48 7.73 -0.23
CA ILE A 21 -3.74 6.46 -0.22
C ILE A 21 -2.72 6.51 -1.36
N PHE A 22 -1.50 6.13 -1.03
CA PHE A 22 -0.39 6.05 -1.97
C PHE A 22 0.32 4.71 -1.82
N THR A 23 0.84 4.19 -2.93
CA THR A 23 1.78 3.06 -2.98
C THR A 23 3.14 3.54 -3.46
N THR A 24 4.17 2.74 -3.24
CA THR A 24 5.52 2.99 -3.72
C THR A 24 6.23 1.66 -3.80
N ASP A 25 7.00 1.50 -4.87
CA ASP A 25 7.84 0.34 -5.06
C ASP A 25 9.22 0.64 -4.48
N PHE A 26 9.73 -0.32 -3.72
CA PHE A 26 11.07 -0.24 -3.15
C PHE A 26 11.93 -1.30 -3.80
N ALA A 27 13.15 -0.92 -4.20
CA ALA A 27 14.13 -1.89 -4.62
C ALA A 27 14.57 -2.76 -3.43
N ASP A 28 15.02 -3.98 -3.73
CA ASP A 28 15.59 -4.86 -2.72
C ASP A 28 16.74 -4.18 -1.97
N GLY A 29 16.76 -4.35 -0.65
CA GLY A 29 17.76 -3.74 0.23
C GLY A 29 17.50 -2.27 0.60
N CYS A 30 16.39 -1.67 0.16
CA CYS A 30 15.97 -0.36 0.66
C CYS A 30 15.74 -0.38 2.18
N SER A 31 16.21 0.67 2.86
CA SER A 31 15.98 0.89 4.29
C SER A 31 15.12 2.12 4.52
N VAL A 32 14.28 2.09 5.55
CA VAL A 32 13.38 3.19 5.88
C VAL A 32 14.13 4.20 6.75
N ALA A 33 14.31 5.41 6.25
CA ALA A 33 14.80 6.52 7.06
C ALA A 33 13.65 7.08 7.91
N LEU A 34 13.70 6.80 9.22
CA LEU A 34 12.67 7.22 10.16
C LEU A 34 12.78 8.72 10.50
N GLY A 35 11.68 9.45 10.39
CA GLY A 35 11.57 10.87 10.79
C GLY A 35 11.00 11.04 12.20
N ARG A 36 10.69 12.29 12.59
CA ARG A 36 10.19 12.61 13.95
C ARG A 36 8.83 11.99 14.30
N GLY A 37 8.02 11.62 13.31
CA GLY A 37 6.66 11.10 13.49
C GLY A 37 6.51 9.58 13.41
N ILE A 38 7.54 8.87 12.91
CA ILE A 38 7.53 7.40 12.77
C ILE A 38 8.72 6.88 13.56
N VAL A 39 8.43 6.30 14.72
CA VAL A 39 9.46 5.84 15.67
C VAL A 39 10.01 4.45 15.35
N ALA A 40 9.28 3.67 14.55
CA ALA A 40 9.68 2.36 14.08
C ALA A 40 8.92 2.02 12.79
N CYS A 41 9.57 1.26 11.90
CA CYS A 41 8.94 0.67 10.72
C CYS A 41 9.38 -0.79 10.61
N LYS A 42 8.46 -1.66 10.22
CA LYS A 42 8.71 -3.08 9.93
C LYS A 42 7.98 -3.41 8.63
N TRP A 43 8.68 -4.05 7.70
CA TRP A 43 8.08 -4.69 6.53
C TRP A 43 7.42 -6.00 6.96
N ILE A 44 6.17 -6.20 6.54
CA ILE A 44 5.41 -7.41 6.81
C ILE A 44 4.75 -7.85 5.51
N GLY A 45 4.70 -9.17 5.29
CA GLY A 45 3.94 -9.74 4.19
C GLY A 45 2.45 -9.41 4.34
N TRP A 46 1.73 -9.35 3.23
CA TRP A 46 0.30 -9.02 3.24
C TRP A 46 -0.51 -10.08 4.00
N GLU A 47 -0.14 -11.34 3.82
CA GLU A 47 -0.68 -12.51 4.50
C GLU A 47 -0.40 -12.52 6.01
N GLU A 48 0.66 -11.85 6.46
CA GLU A 48 1.00 -11.72 7.89
C GLU A 48 0.31 -10.51 8.54
N LEU A 49 -0.34 -9.65 7.75
CA LEU A 49 -0.98 -8.43 8.23
C LEU A 49 -2.33 -8.75 8.90
N SER A 50 -2.31 -8.85 10.23
CA SER A 50 -3.54 -9.00 11.02
C SER A 50 -4.21 -7.66 11.35
N SER A 51 -5.54 -7.65 11.40
CA SER A 51 -6.33 -6.45 11.72
C SER A 51 -6.04 -5.86 13.11
N THR A 52 -5.54 -6.67 14.04
CA THR A 52 -5.19 -6.26 15.40
C THR A 52 -3.86 -5.51 15.49
N MET A 53 -3.00 -5.62 14.47
CA MET A 53 -1.74 -4.87 14.37
C MET A 53 -1.95 -3.44 13.86
N LEU A 54 -3.14 -3.14 13.37
CA LEU A 54 -3.47 -1.86 12.76
C LEU A 54 -4.25 -0.98 13.73
N LYS A 55 -4.03 0.33 13.61
CA LYS A 55 -4.95 1.29 14.24
C LYS A 55 -6.34 1.09 13.62
N PRO A 56 -7.43 1.30 14.38
CA PRO A 56 -8.79 1.07 13.91
C PRO A 56 -9.11 1.70 12.56
N THR A 57 -8.60 2.93 12.31
CA THR A 57 -8.73 3.58 11.01
C THR A 57 -8.07 2.76 9.89
N ALA A 58 -6.80 2.36 10.03
CA ALA A 58 -6.11 1.56 9.03
C ALA A 58 -6.77 0.19 8.80
N ALA A 59 -7.22 -0.47 9.87
CA ALA A 59 -7.98 -1.73 9.76
C ALA A 59 -9.29 -1.52 8.97
N ALA A 60 -10.03 -0.45 9.26
CA ALA A 60 -11.25 -0.10 8.54
C ALA A 60 -11.00 0.32 7.08
N LEU A 61 -9.83 0.90 6.79
CA LEU A 61 -9.41 1.20 5.42
C LEU A 61 -9.14 -0.09 4.62
N LEU A 62 -8.42 -1.04 5.21
CA LEU A 62 -8.15 -2.33 4.58
C LEU A 62 -9.42 -3.17 4.39
N SER A 63 -10.32 -3.18 5.38
CA SER A 63 -11.56 -3.96 5.31
C SER A 63 -12.52 -3.47 4.22
N ARG A 64 -12.37 -2.22 3.74
CA ARG A 64 -13.13 -1.70 2.60
C ARG A 64 -12.62 -2.22 1.25
N GLY A 65 -11.63 -3.12 1.29
CA GLY A 65 -11.18 -3.87 0.13
C GLY A 65 -10.68 -2.95 -0.96
N LEU A 66 -9.70 -2.10 -0.65
CA LEU A 66 -8.99 -1.28 -1.64
C LEU A 66 -8.27 -2.25 -2.59
N PRO A 67 -8.84 -2.59 -3.76
CA PRO A 67 -8.33 -3.69 -4.59
C PRO A 67 -6.93 -3.35 -5.11
N GLN A 68 -6.67 -2.06 -5.25
CA GLN A 68 -5.40 -1.47 -5.67
C GLN A 68 -4.27 -1.59 -4.63
N LEU A 69 -4.56 -1.99 -3.38
CA LEU A 69 -3.54 -2.35 -2.39
C LEU A 69 -3.18 -3.85 -2.42
N ILE A 70 -4.00 -4.67 -3.07
CA ILE A 70 -3.92 -6.14 -3.00
C ILE A 70 -3.35 -6.74 -4.30
N HIS A 71 -3.40 -6.02 -5.42
CA HIS A 71 -2.94 -6.54 -6.72
C HIS A 71 -1.90 -5.65 -7.37
N PHE A 72 -0.66 -6.16 -7.46
CA PHE A 72 0.23 -5.89 -8.59
C PHE A 72 0.90 -7.14 -9.18
N ASP A 73 0.94 -8.29 -8.48
CA ASP A 73 1.61 -9.48 -9.00
C ASP A 73 0.82 -10.27 -10.09
N GLU A 74 -0.49 -10.01 -10.28
CA GLU A 74 -1.28 -10.75 -11.29
C GLU A 74 -1.43 -10.04 -12.65
N VAL A 75 -1.13 -8.74 -12.74
CA VAL A 75 -1.30 -7.99 -13.99
C VAL A 75 -0.08 -8.12 -14.92
N GLU A 76 1.13 -8.33 -14.38
CA GLU A 76 2.29 -8.65 -15.22
C GLU A 76 2.25 -10.10 -15.77
N ALA A 77 1.67 -11.05 -15.02
CA ALA A 77 1.57 -12.43 -15.48
C ALA A 77 0.62 -12.61 -16.69
N LEU A 78 -0.45 -11.81 -16.79
CA LEU A 78 -1.37 -11.85 -17.94
C LEU A 78 -0.86 -11.07 -19.17
N THR A 79 0.00 -10.06 -18.97
CA THR A 79 0.55 -9.26 -20.08
C THR A 79 1.78 -9.93 -20.70
N SER A 80 2.55 -10.72 -19.94
CA SER A 80 3.63 -11.55 -20.52
C SER A 80 3.11 -12.80 -21.25
N ALA A 81 1.91 -13.30 -20.94
CA ALA A 81 1.35 -14.50 -21.56
C ALA A 81 0.64 -14.25 -22.92
N THR A 82 0.48 -12.99 -23.34
CA THR A 82 -0.20 -12.62 -24.59
C THR A 82 0.76 -12.15 -25.70
N ALA A 83 2.07 -12.15 -25.45
CA ALA A 83 3.11 -11.74 -26.41
C ALA A 83 3.76 -12.90 -27.19
N GLU A 84 3.26 -14.14 -27.05
CA GLU A 84 3.67 -15.29 -27.85
C GLU A 84 2.48 -15.85 -28.66
N ILE A 85 2.03 -15.12 -29.69
CA ILE A 85 1.38 -15.67 -30.89
C ILE A 85 1.90 -14.94 -32.12
#